data_AF-N9WNR7-F1
#
_entry.id   AF-N9WNR7-F1
#
_cell.length_a   1.000
_cell.length_b   1.000
_cell.length_c   1.000
_cell.angle_alpha   90.00
_cell.angle_beta   90.00
_cell.angle_gamma   90.00
#
_symmetry.space_group_name_H-M   'P 1'
#
loop_
_entity.id
_entity.type
_entity.pdbx_description
1 polymer ?
#
loop_
_entity_poly.entity_id
_entity_poly.type
_entity_poly.pdbx_seq_one_letter_code
_entity_poly.pdbx_strand_id
1 'polypeptide(L)'
;MKKKIMIGIAALLCGGILLQQGYIGAQNTAEKEPEAVSSRLPENHVFKRIDENGKIIIEDTAKLEAETKKEQAARENMAKVKGIGGARDIKYGVVNFKTKSDSGKNTSYTEVGTGYTGYTNGYYAADGAFLGYESNGTKVKFMLAGVVGLVDADEVEILNYEDEDTVQSVNYYICKNGNIYHSITLNIRQPYYTSTAMVGKQQSYMKSNTVYYSYDGHYFYTTYQKMIDDYKANTRKNSINPSQPYYNYYQYVSSRTKTSFTASDINGYVKSYLDDLYNTKDTKMYEMGKYFINYQNTYGAYALSSFGVAVNESAFGTSSIALSKNNLFGHNAVDSDPGLANGYSSPQNSILDHDKYYVNLWYSTPKYATYHGAFLGDKASGMNVSYASDPYWGESAAHWMWQLDEYVSGKSDAGSKKLVFKDQGAINIRKEATTSSANLYTTPKNGNMSFNILGKVKGESVSGSTDWYKIQLDVPLNSARTAIDYSGNSYNFGTSYGYVHSSLLSENGYTSDSSGGSDSGNNSGAYKLGDVNNDGKITPADYVKVKNHIMKKSTLSGKALTAADVNKDGKITPADYVKIKNHIMGKSTIKE
;
A
#
# COMPACT_ATOMS: atom_id res chain seq x y z
N MET A 1 -27.37 -63.80 -8.38
CA MET A 1 -26.34 -64.08 -9.42
C MET A 1 -26.75 -63.34 -10.70
N LYS A 2 -25.81 -62.56 -11.26
CA LYS A 2 -25.77 -61.89 -12.57
C LYS A 2 -26.65 -60.64 -12.85
N LYS A 3 -25.91 -59.55 -13.09
CA LYS A 3 -26.26 -58.19 -13.56
C LYS A 3 -26.88 -58.18 -14.97
N LYS A 4 -27.65 -57.12 -15.28
CA LYS A 4 -27.45 -56.30 -16.49
C LYS A 4 -28.18 -54.94 -16.41
N ILE A 5 -27.57 -53.99 -17.11
CA ILE A 5 -27.83 -52.56 -17.32
C ILE A 5 -29.06 -52.35 -18.21
N MET A 6 -29.79 -51.24 -18.04
CA MET A 6 -30.51 -50.59 -19.14
C MET A 6 -30.62 -49.06 -18.93
N ILE A 7 -30.37 -48.34 -20.02
CA ILE A 7 -30.49 -46.89 -20.25
C ILE A 7 -31.88 -46.62 -20.85
N GLY A 8 -32.51 -45.47 -20.53
CA GLY A 8 -33.68 -44.93 -21.24
C GLY A 8 -34.23 -43.67 -20.55
N ILE A 9 -33.97 -42.46 -21.09
CA ILE A 9 -34.88 -41.60 -21.89
C ILE A 9 -35.96 -40.88 -21.07
N ALA A 10 -35.97 -39.53 -21.16
CA ALA A 10 -37.19 -38.74 -21.35
C ALA A 10 -36.87 -37.35 -21.92
N ALA A 11 -37.56 -37.01 -23.00
CA ALA A 11 -37.57 -35.72 -23.71
C ALA A 11 -38.95 -35.06 -23.57
N LEU A 12 -39.07 -33.85 -24.16
CA LEU A 12 -40.28 -33.04 -24.50
C LEU A 12 -40.71 -32.02 -23.40
N LEU A 13 -41.06 -30.75 -23.67
CA LEU A 13 -41.38 -30.00 -24.91
C LEU A 13 -41.49 -28.47 -24.63
N CYS A 14 -41.32 -27.67 -25.69
CA CYS A 14 -41.88 -26.31 -25.99
C CYS A 14 -41.43 -25.10 -25.13
N GLY A 15 -41.13 -23.90 -25.64
CA GLY A 15 -41.17 -23.30 -26.97
C GLY A 15 -41.22 -21.76 -26.82
N GLY A 16 -40.53 -20.99 -27.68
CA GLY A 16 -40.64 -19.52 -27.71
C GLY A 16 -39.40 -18.79 -28.22
N ILE A 17 -39.35 -18.54 -29.53
CA ILE A 17 -38.28 -17.85 -30.27
C ILE A 17 -38.46 -16.33 -30.15
N LEU A 18 -37.37 -15.59 -29.93
CA LEU A 18 -37.18 -14.24 -30.49
C LEU A 18 -35.72 -14.08 -30.92
N LEU A 19 -35.57 -13.86 -32.22
CA LEU A 19 -34.32 -13.76 -32.98
C LEU A 19 -33.45 -12.59 -32.49
N GLN A 20 -32.19 -12.87 -32.18
CA GLN A 20 -31.11 -11.89 -32.30
C GLN A 20 -30.15 -12.37 -33.38
N GLN A 21 -30.23 -11.70 -34.53
CA GLN A 21 -29.28 -11.84 -35.63
C GLN A 21 -27.87 -11.48 -35.16
N GLY A 22 -26.92 -12.29 -35.61
CA GLY A 22 -25.57 -12.33 -35.07
C GLY A 22 -24.74 -11.08 -35.31
N TYR A 23 -23.90 -10.81 -34.32
CA TYR A 23 -22.56 -10.31 -34.55
C TYR A 23 -21.60 -11.46 -34.23
N ILE A 24 -21.12 -12.13 -35.28
CA ILE A 24 -19.94 -12.99 -35.20
C ILE A 24 -18.75 -12.04 -35.16
N GLY A 25 -18.10 -11.95 -34.00
CA GLY A 25 -16.91 -11.16 -33.78
C GLY A 25 -15.95 -11.87 -32.85
N ALA A 26 -15.02 -12.62 -33.46
CA ALA A 26 -13.74 -13.10 -32.92
C ALA A 26 -13.72 -13.70 -31.50
N GLN A 27 -13.94 -15.02 -31.42
CA GLN A 27 -13.17 -15.85 -30.49
C GLN A 27 -11.73 -15.98 -31.01
N ASN A 28 -10.74 -15.77 -30.13
CA ASN A 28 -9.33 -16.20 -30.13
C ASN A 28 -8.56 -15.14 -29.32
N THR A 29 -7.95 -15.36 -28.17
CA THR A 29 -7.34 -16.52 -27.51
C THR A 29 -7.72 -16.48 -26.02
N ALA A 30 -7.85 -17.63 -25.34
CA ALA A 30 -8.09 -17.67 -23.89
C ALA A 30 -6.80 -17.26 -23.16
N GLU A 31 -6.61 -15.95 -23.01
CA GLU A 31 -5.55 -15.38 -22.18
C GLU A 31 -5.89 -15.69 -20.72
N LYS A 32 -5.02 -16.41 -20.01
CA LYS A 32 -5.26 -16.74 -18.59
C LYS A 32 -5.22 -15.45 -17.76
N GLU A 33 -6.41 -14.94 -17.41
CA GLU A 33 -6.58 -13.82 -16.49
C GLU A 33 -5.86 -14.12 -15.16
N PRO A 34 -5.30 -13.11 -14.46
CA PRO A 34 -4.70 -13.32 -13.16
C PRO A 34 -5.79 -13.82 -12.21
N GLU A 35 -5.54 -14.97 -11.59
CA GLU A 35 -6.46 -15.53 -10.60
C GLU A 35 -6.57 -14.53 -9.44
N ALA A 36 -7.76 -13.98 -9.23
CA ALA A 36 -8.04 -13.13 -8.08
C ALA A 36 -7.96 -13.96 -6.80
N VAL A 37 -7.32 -13.39 -5.76
CA VAL A 37 -7.31 -13.88 -4.37
C VAL A 37 -6.83 -15.33 -4.23
N SER A 38 -5.52 -15.52 -4.09
CA SER A 38 -5.01 -16.78 -3.54
C SER A 38 -5.05 -16.74 -2.02
N SER A 39 -5.58 -17.80 -1.40
CA SER A 39 -5.45 -18.03 0.05
C SER A 39 -3.99 -18.23 0.49
N ARG A 40 -3.06 -18.40 -0.48
CA ARG A 40 -1.65 -18.68 -0.23
C ARG A 40 -0.71 -17.94 -1.18
N LEU A 41 0.42 -17.46 -0.66
CA LEU A 41 1.57 -17.04 -1.44
C LEU A 41 2.29 -18.23 -2.11
N PRO A 42 3.07 -18.01 -3.17
CA PRO A 42 3.90 -19.04 -3.78
C PRO A 42 4.87 -19.70 -2.79
N GLU A 43 5.21 -20.99 -2.98
CA GLU A 43 6.07 -21.73 -2.06
C GLU A 43 7.48 -21.13 -1.89
N ASN A 44 8.01 -20.52 -2.95
CA ASN A 44 9.33 -19.89 -2.98
C ASN A 44 9.28 -18.38 -2.74
N HIS A 45 8.21 -17.89 -2.12
CA HIS A 45 8.03 -16.47 -1.84
C HIS A 45 9.10 -15.93 -0.88
N VAL A 46 9.58 -14.72 -1.17
CA VAL A 46 10.65 -14.07 -0.41
C VAL A 46 10.10 -12.84 0.30
N PHE A 47 10.20 -12.84 1.63
CA PHE A 47 9.87 -11.68 2.44
C PHE A 47 11.01 -10.68 2.46
N LYS A 48 10.66 -9.40 2.48
CA LYS A 48 11.62 -8.31 2.52
C LYS A 48 11.05 -7.10 3.25
N ARG A 49 11.94 -6.22 3.64
CA ARG A 49 11.62 -4.92 4.23
C ARG A 49 12.58 -3.85 3.74
N ILE A 50 12.20 -2.60 3.92
CA ILE A 50 13.06 -1.43 3.68
C ILE A 50 13.56 -0.93 5.02
N ASP A 51 14.86 -0.90 5.26
CA ASP A 51 15.38 -0.37 6.52
C ASP A 51 15.31 1.16 6.60
N GLU A 52 15.66 1.71 7.77
CA GLU A 52 15.64 3.15 8.05
C GLU A 52 16.57 4.00 7.16
N ASN A 53 17.49 3.36 6.42
CA ASN A 53 18.40 4.00 5.48
C ASN A 53 17.95 3.81 4.02
N GLY A 54 16.77 3.23 3.79
CA GLY A 54 16.26 2.96 2.46
C GLY A 54 16.86 1.72 1.80
N LYS A 55 17.51 0.82 2.55
CA LYS A 55 18.06 -0.42 1.99
C LYS A 55 17.06 -1.57 2.07
N ILE A 56 16.90 -2.29 0.96
CA ILE A 56 16.15 -3.55 0.93
C ILE A 56 16.90 -4.63 1.70
N ILE A 57 16.22 -5.24 2.67
CA ILE A 57 16.71 -6.42 3.40
C ILE A 57 15.80 -7.60 3.09
N ILE A 58 16.40 -8.69 2.64
CA ILE A 58 15.73 -9.98 2.46
C ILE A 58 15.68 -10.70 3.81
N GLU A 59 14.49 -11.15 4.19
CA GLU A 59 14.27 -11.86 5.45
C GLU A 59 14.56 -13.36 5.32
N ASP A 60 14.98 -13.95 6.43
CA ASP A 60 15.02 -15.41 6.57
C ASP A 60 13.62 -15.91 6.94
N THR A 61 12.88 -16.37 5.93
CA THR A 61 11.51 -16.89 6.08
C THR A 61 11.43 -18.01 7.13
N ALA A 62 12.38 -18.95 7.13
CA ALA A 62 12.36 -20.08 8.06
C ALA A 62 12.54 -19.62 9.50
N LYS A 63 13.39 -18.61 9.74
CA LYS A 63 13.53 -17.99 11.05
C LYS A 63 12.24 -17.28 11.48
N LEU A 64 11.61 -16.50 10.59
CA LEU A 64 10.35 -15.82 10.89
C LEU A 64 9.22 -16.81 11.24
N GLU A 65 9.12 -17.92 10.51
CA GLU A 65 8.13 -18.98 10.78
C GLU A 65 8.40 -19.69 12.11
N ALA A 66 9.67 -19.97 12.42
CA ALA A 66 10.05 -20.59 13.69
C ALA A 66 9.74 -19.70 14.90
N GLU A 67 9.95 -18.39 14.78
CA GLU A 67 9.56 -17.40 15.80
C GLU A 67 8.05 -17.36 15.98
N THR A 68 7.30 -17.22 14.88
CA THR A 68 5.83 -17.18 14.90
C THR A 68 5.22 -18.46 15.47
N LYS A 69 5.83 -19.63 15.19
CA LYS A 69 5.41 -20.92 15.76
C LYS A 69 5.56 -20.96 17.28
N LYS A 70 6.62 -20.36 17.85
CA LYS A 70 6.81 -20.26 19.30
C LYS A 70 5.74 -19.37 19.93
N GLU A 71 5.47 -18.22 19.31
CA GLU A 71 4.44 -17.30 19.76
C GLU A 71 3.05 -17.93 19.71
N GLN A 72 2.73 -18.65 18.62
CA GLN A 72 1.49 -19.41 18.50
C GLN A 72 1.34 -20.45 19.62
N ALA A 73 2.36 -21.27 19.88
CA ALA A 73 2.33 -22.27 20.95
C ALA A 73 2.16 -21.62 22.34
N ALA A 74 2.80 -20.48 22.58
CA ALA A 74 2.65 -19.73 23.83
C ALA A 74 1.20 -19.26 24.03
N ARG A 75 0.56 -18.72 22.99
CA ARG A 75 -0.85 -18.30 23.03
C ARG A 75 -1.80 -19.46 23.27
N GLU A 76 -1.63 -20.57 22.56
CA GLU A 76 -2.45 -21.78 22.74
C GLU A 76 -2.34 -22.33 24.17
N ASN A 77 -1.14 -22.30 24.76
CA ASN A 77 -0.93 -22.68 26.15
C ASN A 77 -1.61 -21.70 27.12
N MET A 78 -1.50 -20.38 26.89
CA MET A 78 -2.20 -19.39 27.71
C MET A 78 -3.72 -19.56 27.66
N ALA A 79 -4.29 -19.83 26.49
CA ALA A 79 -5.73 -20.07 26.32
C ALA A 79 -6.20 -21.33 27.08
N LYS A 80 -5.38 -22.38 27.15
CA LYS A 80 -5.65 -23.59 27.95
C LYS A 80 -5.58 -23.34 29.46
N VAL A 81 -4.63 -22.52 29.91
CA VAL A 81 -4.35 -22.30 31.34
C VAL A 81 -5.31 -21.28 31.96
N LYS A 82 -5.63 -20.18 31.29
CA LYS A 82 -6.50 -19.12 31.81
C LYS A 82 -7.99 -19.33 31.50
N GLY A 83 -8.34 -20.40 30.78
CA GLY A 83 -9.62 -20.50 30.07
C GLY A 83 -9.71 -19.46 28.96
N ILE A 84 -10.71 -19.57 28.08
CA ILE A 84 -11.03 -18.52 27.11
C ILE A 84 -11.60 -17.33 27.91
N GLY A 85 -10.72 -16.56 28.56
CA GLY A 85 -11.05 -15.28 29.15
C GLY A 85 -11.51 -14.38 28.00
N GLY A 86 -12.83 -14.26 27.86
CA GLY A 86 -13.45 -13.59 26.73
C GLY A 86 -12.85 -12.21 26.51
N ALA A 87 -12.71 -11.82 25.25
CA ALA A 87 -12.33 -10.48 24.86
C ALA A 87 -13.44 -9.45 25.17
N ARG A 88 -13.79 -9.30 26.45
CA ARG A 88 -14.77 -8.37 27.01
C ARG A 88 -14.03 -7.68 28.16
N ASP A 89 -13.44 -6.49 28.07
CA ASP A 89 -13.84 -5.26 27.36
C ASP A 89 -12.58 -4.46 26.92
N ILE A 90 -11.99 -4.79 25.77
CA ILE A 90 -10.83 -4.04 25.26
C ILE A 90 -11.32 -2.71 24.66
N LYS A 91 -11.07 -1.61 25.37
CA LYS A 91 -11.44 -0.26 24.88
C LYS A 91 -10.59 0.17 23.69
N TYR A 92 -9.26 0.08 23.81
CA TYR A 92 -8.31 0.40 22.76
C TYR A 92 -7.55 -0.87 22.39
N GLY A 93 -7.97 -1.49 21.29
CA GLY A 93 -7.44 -2.78 20.86
C GLY A 93 -6.63 -2.69 19.57
N VAL A 94 -5.71 -3.63 19.43
CA VAL A 94 -4.95 -3.89 18.21
C VAL A 94 -5.33 -5.28 17.72
N VAL A 95 -5.58 -5.42 16.43
CA VAL A 95 -5.73 -6.73 15.76
C VAL A 95 -4.35 -7.20 15.32
N ASN A 96 -3.91 -8.34 15.83
CA ASN A 96 -2.70 -9.03 15.36
C ASN A 96 -3.08 -10.01 14.24
N PHE A 97 -2.60 -9.77 13.03
CA PHE A 97 -2.74 -10.62 11.86
C PHE A 97 -1.63 -11.68 11.73
N LYS A 98 -0.53 -11.54 12.47
CA LYS A 98 0.58 -12.49 12.46
C LYS A 98 0.31 -13.67 13.40
N THR A 99 -0.71 -14.44 13.05
CA THR A 99 -1.21 -15.54 13.88
C THR A 99 -0.83 -16.92 13.37
N LYS A 100 -0.44 -17.02 12.10
CA LYS A 100 -0.19 -18.28 11.38
C LYS A 100 1.31 -18.55 11.32
N SER A 101 1.75 -19.72 11.78
CA SER A 101 3.16 -20.12 11.68
C SER A 101 3.65 -20.37 10.25
N ASP A 102 2.73 -20.55 9.30
CA ASP A 102 3.01 -20.75 7.88
C ASP A 102 2.90 -19.40 7.16
N SER A 103 4.05 -18.85 6.76
CA SER A 103 4.15 -17.52 6.17
C SER A 103 3.45 -17.39 4.83
N GLY A 104 3.23 -18.51 4.15
CA GLY A 104 2.49 -18.53 2.89
C GLY A 104 1.00 -18.26 3.06
N LYS A 105 0.41 -18.41 4.25
CA LYS A 105 -1.05 -18.30 4.42
C LYS A 105 -1.51 -16.85 4.58
N ASN A 106 -2.45 -16.46 3.72
CA ASN A 106 -3.12 -15.17 3.84
C ASN A 106 -4.32 -15.27 4.80
N THR A 107 -4.67 -14.13 5.42
CA THR A 107 -5.90 -13.93 6.19
C THR A 107 -6.92 -13.25 5.29
N SER A 108 -8.06 -13.88 5.06
CA SER A 108 -9.14 -13.32 4.23
C SER A 108 -10.09 -12.48 5.08
N TYR A 109 -10.72 -11.47 4.47
CA TYR A 109 -11.74 -10.64 5.11
C TYR A 109 -12.80 -10.20 4.09
N THR A 110 -13.91 -9.68 4.59
CA THR A 110 -14.94 -8.99 3.78
C THR A 110 -14.90 -7.50 4.07
N GLU A 111 -14.73 -6.66 3.05
CA GLU A 111 -14.83 -5.20 3.19
C GLU A 111 -16.26 -4.81 3.56
N VAL A 112 -16.41 -4.03 4.64
CA VAL A 112 -17.72 -3.62 5.16
C VAL A 112 -18.48 -2.73 4.17
N GLY A 113 -17.79 -1.85 3.47
CA GLY A 113 -18.42 -0.88 2.57
C GLY A 113 -19.00 -1.51 1.31
N THR A 114 -18.20 -2.32 0.61
CA THR A 114 -18.57 -2.85 -0.71
C THR A 114 -19.09 -4.28 -0.68
N GLY A 115 -18.77 -5.05 0.36
CA GLY A 115 -18.96 -6.49 0.42
C GLY A 115 -17.91 -7.29 -0.38
N TYR A 116 -16.86 -6.65 -0.92
CA TYR A 116 -15.80 -7.35 -1.62
C TYR A 116 -14.96 -8.21 -0.66
N THR A 117 -14.50 -9.34 -1.15
CA THR A 117 -13.51 -10.16 -0.45
C THR A 117 -12.13 -9.54 -0.64
N GLY A 118 -11.37 -9.45 0.44
CA GLY A 118 -9.97 -9.04 0.43
C GLY A 118 -9.10 -9.98 1.26
N TYR A 119 -7.79 -9.74 1.23
CA TYR A 119 -6.81 -10.54 1.96
C TYR A 119 -5.61 -9.70 2.40
N THR A 120 -4.95 -10.16 3.46
CA THR A 120 -3.70 -9.60 4.00
C THR A 120 -2.79 -10.72 4.50
N ASN A 121 -1.50 -10.44 4.72
CA ASN A 121 -0.56 -11.39 5.32
C ASN A 121 0.20 -10.76 6.49
N GLY A 122 0.12 -11.41 7.66
CA GLY A 122 0.71 -10.92 8.91
C GLY A 122 2.24 -10.82 8.92
N TYR A 123 2.94 -11.40 7.94
CA TYR A 123 4.39 -11.28 7.81
C TYR A 123 4.83 -9.98 7.13
N TYR A 124 3.91 -9.28 6.44
CA TYR A 124 4.15 -7.98 5.81
C TYR A 124 3.71 -6.80 6.66
N ALA A 125 2.63 -6.98 7.43
CA ALA A 125 2.21 -6.06 8.47
C ALA A 125 1.43 -6.85 9.52
N ALA A 126 1.86 -6.74 10.76
CA ALA A 126 1.31 -7.54 11.84
C ALA A 126 0.01 -6.96 12.41
N ASP A 127 -0.25 -5.66 12.30
CA ASP A 127 -1.26 -4.97 13.09
C ASP A 127 -2.33 -4.21 12.29
N GLY A 128 -3.53 -4.12 12.86
CA GLY A 128 -4.62 -3.23 12.45
C GLY A 128 -5.36 -2.66 13.67
N ALA A 129 -6.17 -1.62 13.47
CA ALA A 129 -7.02 -1.08 14.54
C ALA A 129 -8.20 -2.01 14.83
N PHE A 130 -8.44 -2.35 16.10
CA PHE A 130 -9.63 -3.09 16.51
C PHE A 130 -10.83 -2.16 16.69
N LEU A 131 -11.89 -2.39 15.91
CA LEU A 131 -13.11 -1.58 15.92
C LEU A 131 -14.26 -2.22 16.69
N GLY A 132 -14.20 -3.53 16.95
CA GLY A 132 -15.19 -4.25 17.74
C GLY A 132 -15.44 -5.66 17.21
N TYR A 133 -16.31 -6.38 17.91
CA TYR A 133 -16.85 -7.64 17.43
C TYR A 133 -18.19 -7.41 16.71
N GLU A 134 -18.44 -8.19 15.66
CA GLU A 134 -19.73 -8.28 14.98
C GLU A 134 -20.19 -9.75 14.92
N SER A 135 -21.40 -9.99 14.41
CA SER A 135 -21.95 -11.34 14.23
C SER A 135 -21.91 -12.20 15.51
N ASN A 136 -22.33 -11.63 16.64
CA ASN A 136 -22.30 -12.27 17.96
C ASN A 136 -20.91 -12.75 18.41
N GLY A 137 -19.84 -12.09 17.94
CA GLY A 137 -18.47 -12.38 18.35
C GLY A 137 -17.68 -13.28 17.38
N THR A 138 -18.31 -13.78 16.31
CA THR A 138 -17.62 -14.64 15.33
C THR A 138 -16.77 -13.84 14.35
N LYS A 139 -17.05 -12.54 14.18
CA LYS A 139 -16.29 -11.64 13.31
C LYS A 139 -15.65 -10.51 14.12
N VAL A 140 -14.42 -10.16 13.75
CA VAL A 140 -13.70 -8.99 14.21
C VAL A 140 -13.79 -7.91 13.15
N LYS A 141 -14.25 -6.72 13.53
CA LYS A 141 -14.19 -5.51 12.71
C LYS A 141 -12.86 -4.80 12.93
N PHE A 142 -12.16 -4.47 11.85
CA PHE A 142 -10.85 -3.84 11.91
C PHE A 142 -10.66 -2.73 10.87
N MET A 143 -9.63 -1.91 11.03
CA MET A 143 -9.08 -1.08 9.97
C MET A 143 -7.60 -1.40 9.70
N LEU A 144 -7.24 -1.54 8.42
CA LEU A 144 -5.87 -1.82 7.96
C LEU A 144 -5.68 -1.21 6.56
N ALA A 145 -4.64 -0.40 6.34
CA ALA A 145 -4.32 0.18 5.03
C ALA A 145 -5.56 0.71 4.27
N GLY A 146 -6.33 1.59 4.92
CA GLY A 146 -7.53 2.22 4.38
C GLY A 146 -8.81 1.39 4.46
N VAL A 147 -8.71 0.06 4.51
CA VAL A 147 -9.88 -0.83 4.48
C VAL A 147 -10.50 -1.02 5.85
N VAL A 148 -11.82 -0.95 5.93
CA VAL A 148 -12.59 -1.46 7.08
C VAL A 148 -13.14 -2.83 6.73
N GLY A 149 -12.65 -3.86 7.41
CA GLY A 149 -12.97 -5.26 7.11
C GLY A 149 -13.58 -6.03 8.26
N LEU A 150 -14.21 -7.15 7.93
CA LEU A 150 -14.65 -8.21 8.85
C LEU A 150 -13.83 -9.48 8.60
N VAL A 151 -13.12 -9.93 9.62
CA VAL A 151 -12.32 -11.16 9.61
C VAL A 151 -12.89 -12.17 10.62
N ASP A 152 -12.75 -13.47 10.36
CA ASP A 152 -13.09 -14.48 11.36
C ASP A 152 -12.25 -14.32 12.63
N ALA A 153 -12.90 -14.39 13.78
CA ALA A 153 -12.25 -14.11 15.06
C ALA A 153 -11.17 -15.13 15.44
N ASP A 154 -11.21 -16.34 14.88
CA ASP A 154 -10.20 -17.39 15.08
C ASP A 154 -8.98 -17.25 14.16
N GLU A 155 -9.08 -16.42 13.11
CA GLU A 155 -7.98 -16.14 12.18
C GLU A 155 -7.02 -15.06 12.69
N VAL A 156 -7.40 -14.30 13.72
CA VAL A 156 -6.66 -13.16 14.29
C VAL A 156 -6.60 -13.22 15.82
N GLU A 157 -5.77 -12.37 16.40
CA GLU A 157 -5.68 -12.19 17.86
C GLU A 157 -5.96 -10.73 18.22
N ILE A 158 -6.77 -10.50 19.26
CA ILE A 158 -7.07 -9.14 19.74
C ILE A 158 -6.26 -8.87 21.00
N LEU A 159 -5.47 -7.80 20.95
CA LEU A 159 -4.58 -7.40 22.02
C LEU A 159 -5.01 -6.04 22.59
N ASN A 160 -4.84 -5.86 23.89
CA ASN A 160 -5.03 -4.56 24.52
C ASN A 160 -3.83 -3.67 24.21
N TYR A 161 -4.03 -2.54 23.55
CA TYR A 161 -2.96 -1.60 23.23
C TYR A 161 -2.20 -1.13 24.48
N GLU A 162 -2.90 -1.01 25.62
CA GLU A 162 -2.32 -0.57 26.89
C GLU A 162 -1.51 -1.66 27.61
N ASP A 163 -1.56 -2.92 27.15
CA ASP A 163 -0.74 -4.01 27.70
C ASP A 163 0.62 -4.05 27.00
N GLU A 164 1.58 -3.29 27.51
CA GLU A 164 2.90 -3.15 26.89
C GLU A 164 3.80 -4.37 26.96
N ASP A 165 3.52 -5.33 27.84
CA ASP A 165 4.25 -6.58 27.88
C ASP A 165 3.94 -7.40 26.62
N THR A 166 2.72 -7.22 26.08
CA THR A 166 2.21 -7.88 24.89
C THR A 166 2.36 -7.03 23.63
N VAL A 167 1.96 -5.76 23.68
CA VAL A 167 1.96 -4.81 22.55
C VAL A 167 3.16 -3.89 22.68
N GLN A 168 4.27 -4.29 22.04
CA GLN A 168 5.53 -3.56 22.07
C GLN A 168 5.73 -2.64 20.86
N SER A 169 4.98 -2.86 19.77
CA SER A 169 4.98 -1.99 18.59
C SER A 169 3.62 -1.99 17.85
N VAL A 170 3.31 -0.87 17.20
CA VAL A 170 2.22 -0.68 16.24
C VAL A 170 2.72 0.20 15.09
N ASN A 171 2.01 0.21 13.96
CA ASN A 171 2.31 1.12 12.85
C ASN A 171 2.25 2.59 13.30
N TYR A 172 3.18 3.40 12.80
CA TYR A 172 3.16 4.84 13.00
C TYR A 172 3.86 5.61 11.88
N TYR A 173 3.52 6.89 11.74
CA TYR A 173 4.14 7.83 10.82
C TYR A 173 5.02 8.82 11.59
N ILE A 174 6.15 9.19 11.00
CA ILE A 174 7.05 10.21 11.56
C ILE A 174 7.54 11.15 10.47
N CYS A 175 7.55 12.44 10.79
CA CYS A 175 8.12 13.45 9.90
C CYS A 175 9.62 13.62 10.19
N LYS A 176 10.47 13.42 9.19
CA LYS A 176 11.93 13.57 9.30
C LYS A 176 12.48 14.19 8.02
N ASN A 177 13.35 15.17 8.15
CA ASN A 177 14.00 15.85 7.02
C ASN A 177 13.00 16.37 5.96
N GLY A 178 11.85 16.89 6.38
CA GLY A 178 10.82 17.40 5.47
C GLY A 178 10.01 16.31 4.73
N ASN A 179 10.16 15.04 5.10
CA ASN A 179 9.43 13.91 4.54
C ASN A 179 8.61 13.19 5.61
N ILE A 180 7.53 12.52 5.21
CA ILE A 180 6.73 11.61 6.03
C ILE A 180 7.20 10.19 5.77
N TYR A 181 7.52 9.46 6.84
CA TYR A 181 7.88 8.05 6.78
C TYR A 181 6.85 7.23 7.55
N HIS A 182 6.34 6.17 6.94
CA HIS A 182 5.57 5.15 7.60
C HIS A 182 6.51 4.07 8.14
N SER A 183 6.50 3.87 9.46
CA SER A 183 7.20 2.79 10.15
C SER A 183 6.22 1.64 10.39
N ILE A 184 6.48 0.51 9.73
CA ILE A 184 5.60 -0.65 9.74
C ILE A 184 6.01 -1.62 10.87
N THR A 185 5.06 -2.28 11.53
CA THR A 185 5.37 -3.39 12.43
C THR A 185 5.14 -4.74 11.76
N LEU A 186 6.17 -5.59 11.79
CA LEU A 186 6.16 -6.97 11.33
C LEU A 186 6.01 -7.96 12.50
N ASN A 187 6.00 -7.47 13.74
CA ASN A 187 5.72 -8.24 14.94
C ASN A 187 5.38 -7.32 16.12
N ILE A 188 4.11 -7.29 16.51
CA ILE A 188 3.59 -6.48 17.62
C ILE A 188 4.28 -6.78 18.96
N ARG A 189 4.77 -8.02 19.16
CA ARG A 189 5.40 -8.45 20.41
C ARG A 189 6.88 -8.11 20.49
N GLN A 190 7.41 -7.43 19.47
CA GLN A 190 8.81 -7.00 19.43
C GLN A 190 8.89 -5.48 19.45
N PRO A 191 9.85 -4.89 20.19
CA PRO A 191 9.99 -3.44 20.35
C PRO A 191 10.73 -2.79 19.18
N TYR A 192 11.16 -3.59 18.19
CA TYR A 192 11.91 -3.12 17.03
C TYR A 192 10.94 -2.92 15.86
N TYR A 193 10.99 -1.73 15.27
CA TYR A 193 10.24 -1.38 14.05
C TYR A 193 10.97 -1.84 12.79
N THR A 194 10.20 -2.20 11.78
CA THR A 194 10.53 -3.24 10.82
C THR A 194 9.86 -2.89 9.49
N SER A 195 10.64 -2.42 8.53
CA SER A 195 10.16 -1.78 7.28
C SER A 195 9.76 -0.30 7.45
N THR A 196 10.30 0.55 6.58
CA THR A 196 10.04 1.99 6.53
C THR A 196 9.77 2.40 5.09
N ALA A 197 8.63 3.05 4.82
CA ALA A 197 8.30 3.59 3.51
C ALA A 197 8.25 5.13 3.58
N MET A 198 8.75 5.80 2.54
CA MET A 198 8.57 7.25 2.40
C MET A 198 7.22 7.45 1.72
N VAL A 199 6.31 8.13 2.41
CA VAL A 199 4.93 8.30 1.94
C VAL A 199 4.63 9.74 1.52
N GLY A 200 5.66 10.57 1.41
CA GLY A 200 5.63 11.88 0.75
C GLY A 200 6.25 12.99 1.57
N LYS A 201 5.97 14.24 1.16
CA LYS A 201 6.50 15.44 1.84
C LYS A 201 5.72 15.75 3.11
N GLN A 202 6.45 16.20 4.13
CA GLN A 202 5.89 16.69 5.38
C GLN A 202 4.92 17.84 5.08
N GLN A 203 3.76 17.81 5.72
CA GLN A 203 2.73 18.83 5.54
C GLN A 203 2.90 19.94 6.58
N SER A 204 2.41 21.15 6.28
CA SER A 204 2.55 22.34 7.14
C SER A 204 1.93 22.18 8.54
N TYR A 205 0.90 21.33 8.68
CA TYR A 205 0.27 20.99 9.96
C TYR A 205 1.01 19.89 10.74
N MET A 206 2.02 19.25 10.15
CA MET A 206 2.83 18.21 10.80
C MET A 206 4.11 18.79 11.40
N LYS A 207 4.49 18.27 12.56
CA LYS A 207 5.71 18.63 13.27
C LYS A 207 6.80 17.61 12.98
N SER A 208 8.01 18.11 12.72
CA SER A 208 9.20 17.28 12.58
C SER A 208 9.43 16.46 13.86
N ASN A 209 9.99 15.27 13.70
CA ASN A 209 10.32 14.34 14.78
C ASN A 209 9.14 13.94 15.68
N THR A 210 7.90 14.15 15.22
CA THR A 210 6.67 13.79 15.94
C THR A 210 6.07 12.53 15.36
N VAL A 211 5.64 11.63 16.25
CA VAL A 211 4.94 10.38 15.91
C VAL A 211 3.45 10.64 15.72
N TYR A 212 2.88 10.03 14.68
CA TYR A 212 1.48 10.07 14.33
C TYR A 212 0.93 8.66 14.07
N TYR A 213 -0.32 8.42 14.43
CA TYR A 213 -1.02 7.16 14.20
C TYR A 213 -2.04 7.32 13.07
N SER A 214 -2.13 6.32 12.20
CA SER A 214 -3.16 6.20 11.17
C SER A 214 -3.15 4.77 10.63
N TYR A 215 -4.32 4.15 10.45
CA TYR A 215 -4.45 2.91 9.65
C TYR A 215 -5.15 3.16 8.31
N ASP A 216 -5.56 4.40 8.03
CA ASP A 216 -6.05 4.80 6.69
C ASP A 216 -4.99 5.54 5.86
N GLY A 217 -3.88 5.97 6.47
CA GLY A 217 -2.83 6.74 5.78
C GLY A 217 -3.27 8.15 5.35
N HIS A 218 -4.48 8.58 5.73
CA HIS A 218 -5.10 9.81 5.28
C HIS A 218 -5.30 10.82 6.40
N TYR A 219 -5.71 10.33 7.58
CA TYR A 219 -5.97 11.14 8.76
C TYR A 219 -5.01 10.74 9.88
N PHE A 220 -4.32 11.72 10.44
CA PHE A 220 -3.22 11.48 11.39
C PHE A 220 -3.60 11.93 12.80
N TYR A 221 -3.24 11.11 13.79
CA TYR A 221 -3.55 11.35 15.20
C TYR A 221 -2.29 11.40 16.04
N THR A 222 -2.25 12.27 17.04
CA THR A 222 -1.11 12.34 17.98
C THR A 222 -1.16 11.26 19.08
N THR A 223 -2.26 10.54 19.21
CA THR A 223 -2.45 9.46 20.20
C THR A 223 -3.26 8.32 19.60
N TYR A 224 -2.90 7.08 19.92
CA TYR A 224 -3.61 5.89 19.45
C TYR A 224 -5.08 5.86 19.89
N GLN A 225 -5.37 6.29 21.12
CA GLN A 225 -6.72 6.27 21.70
C GLN A 225 -7.70 7.15 20.92
N LYS A 226 -7.32 8.38 20.58
CA LYS A 226 -8.14 9.29 19.75
C LYS A 226 -8.45 8.70 18.38
N MET A 227 -7.49 8.02 17.76
CA MET A 227 -7.70 7.36 16.47
C MET A 227 -8.75 6.25 16.60
N ILE A 228 -8.63 5.38 17.61
CA ILE A 228 -9.60 4.30 17.82
C ILE A 228 -11.00 4.84 18.15
N ASP A 229 -11.11 5.87 19.00
CA ASP A 229 -12.39 6.51 19.32
C ASP A 229 -13.06 7.07 18.06
N ASP A 230 -12.30 7.76 17.21
CA ASP A 230 -12.82 8.34 15.96
C ASP A 230 -13.19 7.27 14.94
N TYR A 231 -12.38 6.22 14.77
CA TYR A 231 -12.69 5.11 13.86
C TYR A 231 -13.96 4.36 14.29
N LYS A 232 -14.13 4.10 15.59
CA LYS A 232 -15.36 3.47 16.13
C LYS A 232 -16.61 4.35 15.96
N ALA A 233 -16.45 5.67 16.07
CA ALA A 233 -17.52 6.63 15.85
C ALA A 233 -17.71 7.02 14.37
N ASN A 234 -16.96 6.41 13.45
CA ASN A 234 -16.94 6.74 12.02
C ASN A 234 -16.78 8.25 11.74
N THR A 235 -15.83 8.88 12.44
CA THR A 235 -15.48 10.29 12.29
C THR A 235 -13.96 10.44 12.19
N ARG A 236 -13.47 11.66 11.95
CA ARG A 236 -12.05 12.03 11.91
C ARG A 236 -11.75 13.33 12.66
N LYS A 237 -12.70 13.79 13.49
CA LYS A 237 -12.70 15.10 14.15
C LYS A 237 -11.47 15.39 15.03
N ASN A 238 -10.85 14.36 15.59
CA ASN A 238 -9.71 14.45 16.49
C ASN A 238 -8.36 14.26 15.77
N SER A 239 -8.37 14.03 14.46
CA SER A 239 -7.15 14.05 13.66
C SER A 239 -6.57 15.47 13.59
N ILE A 240 -5.29 15.58 13.21
CA ILE A 240 -4.63 16.88 13.01
C ILE A 240 -5.02 17.53 11.68
N ASN A 241 -5.70 16.77 10.80
CA ASN A 241 -6.14 17.19 9.47
C ASN A 241 -7.61 16.78 9.20
N PRO A 242 -8.58 17.14 10.08
CA PRO A 242 -9.93 16.58 10.05
C PRO A 242 -10.74 17.03 8.82
N SER A 243 -10.40 18.17 8.22
CA SER A 243 -11.06 18.74 7.06
C SER A 243 -10.40 18.38 5.72
N GLN A 244 -9.16 17.89 5.74
CA GLN A 244 -8.36 17.64 4.54
C GLN A 244 -7.60 16.32 4.67
N PRO A 245 -8.12 15.21 4.13
CA PRO A 245 -7.40 13.96 4.06
C PRO A 245 -6.12 14.11 3.24
N TYR A 246 -5.03 13.52 3.72
CA TYR A 246 -3.78 13.40 3.00
C TYR A 246 -3.83 12.25 2.01
N TYR A 247 -3.22 12.40 0.83
CA TYR A 247 -2.98 11.28 -0.08
C TYR A 247 -1.52 11.31 -0.54
N ASN A 248 -0.81 10.20 -0.36
CA ASN A 248 0.53 10.02 -0.90
C ASN A 248 0.45 10.06 -2.43
N TYR A 249 1.04 11.10 -3.03
CA TYR A 249 0.87 11.38 -4.45
C TYR A 249 1.18 10.18 -5.35
N TYR A 250 2.34 9.55 -5.17
CA TYR A 250 2.76 8.44 -6.03
C TYR A 250 1.96 7.15 -5.79
N GLN A 251 1.34 7.01 -4.63
CA GLN A 251 0.44 5.89 -4.35
C GLN A 251 -0.92 6.07 -5.05
N TYR A 252 -1.39 7.31 -5.20
CA TYR A 252 -2.76 7.60 -5.65
C TYR A 252 -2.85 8.27 -7.02
N VAL A 253 -1.74 8.69 -7.64
CA VAL A 253 -1.77 9.20 -9.01
C VAL A 253 -2.11 8.07 -9.98
N SER A 254 -3.00 8.35 -10.94
CA SER A 254 -3.41 7.34 -11.92
C SER A 254 -2.24 6.86 -12.76
N SER A 255 -2.20 5.56 -13.03
CA SER A 255 -1.32 4.90 -14.00
C SER A 255 -1.49 5.45 -15.42
N ARG A 256 -2.56 6.21 -15.70
CA ARG A 256 -2.74 6.97 -16.96
C ARG A 256 -2.05 8.34 -16.91
N THR A 257 -0.88 8.37 -16.28
CA THR A 257 0.03 9.54 -16.20
C THR A 257 1.26 9.27 -17.04
N LYS A 258 1.93 10.33 -17.48
CA LYS A 258 3.24 10.25 -18.12
C LYS A 258 4.28 10.92 -17.26
N THR A 259 5.37 10.21 -17.01
CA THR A 259 6.51 10.78 -16.32
C THR A 259 7.26 11.79 -17.18
N SER A 260 7.81 12.81 -16.54
CA SER A 260 8.83 13.66 -17.15
C SER A 260 10.23 13.03 -17.08
N PHE A 261 10.46 12.06 -16.18
CA PHE A 261 11.74 11.36 -16.02
C PHE A 261 12.17 10.63 -17.29
N THR A 262 13.46 10.66 -17.57
CA THR A 262 14.06 10.02 -18.74
C THR A 262 14.57 8.62 -18.38
N ALA A 263 14.88 7.81 -19.41
CA ALA A 263 15.56 6.53 -19.20
C ALA A 263 16.89 6.69 -18.45
N SER A 264 17.62 7.80 -18.69
CA SER A 264 18.89 8.09 -18.01
C SER A 264 18.69 8.43 -16.53
N ASP A 265 17.60 9.12 -16.18
CA ASP A 265 17.28 9.43 -14.78
C ASP A 265 17.04 8.12 -14.00
N ILE A 266 16.22 7.22 -14.57
CA ILE A 266 15.93 5.90 -14.00
C ILE A 266 17.21 5.08 -13.85
N ASN A 267 17.99 4.94 -14.94
CA ASN A 267 19.23 4.15 -14.92
C ASN A 267 20.27 4.75 -13.96
N GLY A 268 20.37 6.07 -13.89
CA GLY A 268 21.26 6.79 -12.98
C GLY A 268 20.97 6.48 -11.52
N TYR A 269 19.69 6.50 -11.13
CA TYR A 269 19.28 6.13 -9.77
C TYR A 269 19.53 4.66 -9.46
N VAL A 270 19.16 3.74 -10.36
CA VAL A 270 19.43 2.30 -10.18
C VAL A 270 20.93 2.05 -10.01
N LYS A 271 21.77 2.69 -10.84
CA LYS A 271 23.23 2.63 -10.71
C LYS A 271 23.70 3.18 -9.38
N SER A 272 23.19 4.34 -8.96
CA SER A 272 23.56 4.96 -7.68
C SER A 272 23.20 4.09 -6.47
N TYR A 273 22.10 3.35 -6.54
CA TYR A 273 21.66 2.47 -5.46
C TYR A 273 22.45 1.15 -5.42
N LEU A 274 22.71 0.54 -6.58
CA LEU A 274 23.36 -0.76 -6.69
C LEU A 274 24.89 -0.69 -6.65
N ASP A 275 25.47 0.45 -7.00
CA ASP A 275 26.91 0.67 -7.08
C ASP A 275 27.59 -0.41 -7.96
N ASP A 276 28.54 -1.18 -7.41
CA ASP A 276 29.25 -2.25 -8.13
C ASP A 276 28.33 -3.35 -8.69
N LEU A 277 27.13 -3.52 -8.11
CA LEU A 277 26.14 -4.50 -8.59
C LEU A 277 25.41 -4.04 -9.86
N TYR A 278 25.63 -2.81 -10.32
CA TYR A 278 25.03 -2.30 -11.57
C TYR A 278 25.75 -2.84 -12.81
N ASN A 279 25.51 -4.11 -13.11
CA ASN A 279 26.03 -4.79 -14.29
C ASN A 279 25.04 -5.87 -14.79
N THR A 280 25.27 -6.39 -16.00
CA THR A 280 24.36 -7.35 -16.65
C THR A 280 24.23 -8.70 -15.96
N LYS A 281 25.18 -9.06 -15.08
CA LYS A 281 25.21 -10.33 -14.35
C LYS A 281 24.43 -10.23 -13.04
N ASP A 282 24.61 -9.14 -12.30
CA ASP A 282 24.14 -9.03 -10.91
C ASP A 282 22.79 -8.31 -10.78
N THR A 283 22.29 -7.66 -11.85
CA THR A 283 20.93 -7.11 -11.89
C THR A 283 20.25 -7.27 -13.25
N LYS A 284 18.94 -7.55 -13.22
CA LYS A 284 18.07 -7.49 -14.41
C LYS A 284 17.52 -6.09 -14.71
N MET A 285 17.84 -5.08 -13.91
CA MET A 285 17.47 -3.68 -14.16
C MET A 285 18.56 -2.87 -14.87
N TYR A 286 19.70 -3.49 -15.23
CA TYR A 286 20.77 -2.84 -15.98
C TYR A 286 20.26 -2.24 -17.30
N GLU A 287 20.32 -0.91 -17.43
CA GLU A 287 19.87 -0.15 -18.61
C GLU A 287 18.38 -0.37 -19.02
N MET A 288 17.50 -0.73 -18.07
CA MET A 288 16.09 -1.01 -18.37
C MET A 288 15.19 0.23 -18.48
N GLY A 289 15.66 1.43 -18.11
CA GLY A 289 14.90 2.69 -18.13
C GLY A 289 14.16 2.95 -19.44
N LYS A 290 14.77 2.61 -20.59
CA LYS A 290 14.14 2.81 -21.91
C LYS A 290 12.87 2.01 -22.12
N TYR A 291 12.75 0.82 -21.53
CA TYR A 291 11.58 -0.04 -21.72
C TYR A 291 10.39 0.47 -20.92
N PHE A 292 10.60 0.93 -19.67
CA PHE A 292 9.56 1.61 -18.91
C PHE A 292 9.00 2.82 -19.67
N ILE A 293 9.87 3.66 -20.26
CA ILE A 293 9.43 4.82 -21.04
C ILE A 293 8.71 4.42 -22.33
N ASN A 294 9.21 3.42 -23.05
CA ASN A 294 8.58 2.95 -24.28
C ASN A 294 7.18 2.40 -24.02
N TYR A 295 7.04 1.54 -23.02
CA TYR A 295 5.77 0.89 -22.70
C TYR A 295 4.76 1.82 -22.02
N GLN A 296 5.21 2.88 -21.33
CA GLN A 296 4.34 4.01 -20.99
C GLN A 296 3.69 4.64 -22.22
N ASN A 297 4.47 4.85 -23.29
CA ASN A 297 3.93 5.48 -24.49
C ASN A 297 3.04 4.55 -25.31
N THR A 298 3.31 3.25 -25.30
CA THR A 298 2.53 2.25 -26.03
C THR A 298 1.25 1.85 -25.30
N TYR A 299 1.35 1.52 -24.00
CA TYR A 299 0.26 0.93 -23.21
C TYR A 299 -0.35 1.88 -22.18
N GLY A 300 0.15 3.12 -22.09
CA GLY A 300 -0.38 4.10 -21.14
C GLY A 300 -0.20 3.66 -19.68
N ALA A 301 0.89 2.95 -19.40
CA ALA A 301 1.29 2.53 -18.06
C ALA A 301 2.31 3.53 -17.50
N TYR A 302 2.00 4.18 -16.38
CA TYR A 302 2.88 5.21 -15.82
C TYR A 302 4.26 4.65 -15.49
N ALA A 303 5.29 5.07 -16.22
CA ALA A 303 6.62 4.45 -16.18
C ALA A 303 7.23 4.45 -14.78
N LEU A 304 6.99 5.51 -13.99
CA LEU A 304 7.50 5.61 -12.64
C LEU A 304 6.82 4.61 -11.70
N SER A 305 5.53 4.35 -11.89
CA SER A 305 4.80 3.31 -11.15
C SER A 305 5.33 1.93 -11.50
N SER A 306 5.47 1.61 -12.80
CA SER A 306 6.04 0.33 -13.24
C SER A 306 7.48 0.14 -12.75
N PHE A 307 8.28 1.20 -12.72
CA PHE A 307 9.61 1.19 -12.11
C PHE A 307 9.55 0.89 -10.61
N GLY A 308 8.71 1.60 -9.85
CA GLY A 308 8.54 1.40 -8.41
C GLY A 308 8.10 -0.02 -8.06
N VAL A 309 7.17 -0.58 -8.83
CA VAL A 309 6.77 -2.00 -8.70
C VAL A 309 7.92 -2.93 -9.04
N ALA A 310 8.63 -2.73 -10.16
CA ALA A 310 9.76 -3.58 -10.53
C ALA A 310 10.83 -3.61 -9.44
N VAL A 311 11.20 -2.45 -8.88
CA VAL A 311 12.13 -2.39 -7.74
C VAL A 311 11.56 -3.12 -6.54
N ASN A 312 10.29 -2.81 -6.20
CA ASN A 312 9.62 -3.38 -5.05
C ASN A 312 9.38 -4.88 -5.20
N GLU A 313 9.34 -5.48 -6.37
CA GLU A 313 9.12 -6.92 -6.54
C GLU A 313 10.44 -7.68 -6.64
N SER A 314 11.44 -7.11 -7.32
CA SER A 314 12.68 -7.81 -7.67
C SER A 314 13.92 -7.43 -6.86
N ALA A 315 13.79 -6.49 -5.92
CA ALA A 315 14.91 -5.89 -5.20
C ALA A 315 15.94 -5.28 -6.15
N PHE A 316 15.52 -4.29 -6.94
CA PHE A 316 16.33 -3.69 -8.01
C PHE A 316 16.87 -4.73 -9.02
N GLY A 317 16.10 -5.78 -9.31
CA GLY A 317 16.48 -6.84 -10.25
C GLY A 317 17.53 -7.83 -9.74
N THR A 318 17.87 -7.80 -8.45
CA THR A 318 18.93 -8.64 -7.85
C THR A 318 18.41 -9.92 -7.19
N SER A 319 17.09 -10.06 -7.01
CA SER A 319 16.49 -11.26 -6.44
C SER A 319 16.80 -12.51 -7.27
N SER A 320 16.84 -13.68 -6.62
CA SER A 320 17.07 -14.96 -7.29
C SER A 320 16.06 -15.22 -8.42
N ILE A 321 14.79 -14.84 -8.22
CA ILE A 321 13.74 -14.94 -9.23
C ILE A 321 14.03 -14.03 -10.42
N ALA A 322 14.40 -12.76 -10.18
CA ALA A 322 14.76 -11.87 -11.27
C ALA A 322 15.96 -12.42 -12.06
N LEU A 323 17.03 -12.81 -11.36
CA LEU A 323 18.26 -13.30 -12.00
C LEU A 323 18.05 -14.56 -12.83
N SER A 324 17.31 -15.54 -12.28
CA SER A 324 17.10 -16.85 -12.92
C SER A 324 15.98 -16.87 -13.95
N LYS A 325 14.93 -16.06 -13.76
CA LYS A 325 13.72 -16.08 -14.58
C LYS A 325 13.49 -14.80 -15.39
N ASN A 326 14.44 -13.87 -15.37
CA ASN A 326 14.29 -12.54 -15.98
C ASN A 326 12.96 -11.85 -15.58
N ASN A 327 12.52 -12.06 -14.35
CA ASN A 327 11.21 -11.64 -13.89
C ASN A 327 11.34 -10.51 -12.86
N LEU A 328 11.00 -9.28 -13.27
CA LEU A 328 11.07 -8.11 -12.40
C LEU A 328 9.85 -7.88 -11.50
N PHE A 329 8.76 -8.61 -11.71
CA PHE A 329 7.44 -8.28 -11.13
C PHE A 329 6.80 -9.41 -10.33
N GLY A 330 7.45 -10.57 -10.27
CA GLY A 330 6.99 -11.72 -9.48
C GLY A 330 5.80 -12.49 -10.09
N HIS A 331 5.16 -11.96 -11.14
CA HIS A 331 4.06 -12.61 -11.81
C HIS A 331 4.51 -13.55 -12.94
N ASN A 332 3.72 -14.59 -13.23
CA ASN A 332 4.02 -15.52 -14.32
C ASN A 332 3.95 -14.83 -15.68
N ALA A 333 4.72 -15.33 -16.66
CA ALA A 333 4.61 -14.93 -18.05
C ALA A 333 3.23 -15.31 -18.60
N VAL A 334 2.67 -14.49 -19.50
CA VAL A 334 1.38 -14.79 -20.15
C VAL A 334 1.62 -15.73 -21.34
N ASP A 335 0.65 -16.61 -21.65
CA ASP A 335 0.71 -17.82 -22.51
C ASP A 335 1.40 -17.71 -23.91
N SER A 336 1.85 -16.53 -24.32
CA SER A 336 2.59 -16.28 -25.57
C SER A 336 4.08 -16.63 -25.55
N ASP A 337 4.67 -17.09 -24.43
CA ASP A 337 6.07 -17.57 -24.37
C ASP A 337 6.08 -19.06 -23.93
N PRO A 338 6.41 -20.04 -24.81
CA PRO A 338 6.35 -21.47 -24.50
C PRO A 338 7.47 -21.86 -23.53
N GLY A 339 7.27 -21.58 -22.24
CA GLY A 339 8.24 -21.80 -21.19
C GLY A 339 7.75 -21.37 -19.80
N LEU A 340 6.44 -21.41 -19.52
CA LEU A 340 5.77 -20.82 -18.35
C LEU A 340 6.37 -21.20 -16.98
N ALA A 341 7.12 -22.31 -16.87
CA ALA A 341 7.86 -22.69 -15.65
C ALA A 341 9.24 -22.01 -15.50
N ASN A 342 9.84 -21.58 -16.61
CA ASN A 342 11.25 -21.18 -16.74
C ASN A 342 11.50 -19.66 -16.73
N GLY A 343 10.45 -18.83 -16.71
CA GLY A 343 10.59 -17.36 -16.70
C GLY A 343 10.45 -16.69 -18.06
N TYR A 344 10.76 -15.40 -18.13
CA TYR A 344 10.74 -14.60 -19.34
C TYR A 344 12.00 -14.83 -20.17
N SER A 345 11.85 -14.80 -21.50
CA SER A 345 12.98 -14.80 -22.43
C SER A 345 13.94 -13.62 -22.22
N SER A 346 13.48 -12.49 -21.67
CA SER A 346 14.32 -11.34 -21.32
C SER A 346 13.68 -10.46 -20.23
N PRO A 347 14.45 -9.66 -19.46
CA PRO A 347 13.88 -8.75 -18.46
C PRO A 347 12.90 -7.75 -19.06
N GLN A 348 13.16 -7.31 -20.29
CA GLN A 348 12.33 -6.41 -21.07
C GLN A 348 10.94 -6.99 -21.33
N ASN A 349 10.85 -8.30 -21.54
CA ASN A 349 9.57 -8.98 -21.75
C ASN A 349 8.76 -9.03 -20.46
N SER A 350 9.39 -9.08 -19.29
CA SER A 350 8.66 -8.94 -18.02
C SER A 350 8.05 -7.54 -17.85
N ILE A 351 8.73 -6.47 -18.30
CA ILE A 351 8.19 -5.10 -18.27
C ILE A 351 7.06 -4.96 -19.29
N LEU A 352 7.22 -5.56 -20.48
CA LEU A 352 6.19 -5.59 -21.51
C LEU A 352 4.90 -6.20 -20.99
N ASP A 353 4.96 -7.41 -20.42
CA ASP A 353 3.80 -8.13 -19.92
C ASP A 353 3.14 -7.37 -18.76
N HIS A 354 3.94 -6.81 -17.85
CA HIS A 354 3.42 -5.98 -16.76
C HIS A 354 2.61 -4.79 -17.28
N ASP A 355 3.20 -3.98 -18.16
CA ASP A 355 2.56 -2.76 -18.65
C ASP A 355 1.36 -3.05 -19.57
N LYS A 356 1.48 -4.10 -20.40
CA LYS A 356 0.44 -4.51 -21.36
C LYS A 356 -0.75 -5.18 -20.68
N TYR A 357 -0.51 -6.18 -19.85
CA TYR A 357 -1.57 -7.04 -19.32
C TYR A 357 -1.99 -6.63 -17.92
N TYR A 358 -1.05 -6.42 -17.00
CA TYR A 358 -1.40 -6.06 -15.63
C TYR A 358 -1.91 -4.62 -15.55
N VAL A 359 -1.13 -3.65 -16.02
CA VAL A 359 -1.50 -2.24 -15.91
C VAL A 359 -2.59 -1.88 -16.92
N ASN A 360 -2.36 -2.07 -18.22
CA ASN A 360 -3.29 -1.57 -19.23
C ASN A 360 -4.62 -2.34 -19.32
N LEU A 361 -4.63 -3.63 -19.00
CA LEU A 361 -5.81 -4.49 -19.17
C LEU A 361 -6.45 -4.86 -17.82
N TRP A 362 -5.84 -5.75 -17.05
CA TRP A 362 -6.48 -6.42 -15.91
C TRP A 362 -6.76 -5.51 -14.73
N TYR A 363 -5.86 -4.58 -14.39
CA TYR A 363 -6.04 -3.69 -13.24
C TYR A 363 -6.61 -2.32 -13.60
N SER A 364 -6.99 -2.10 -14.86
CA SER A 364 -7.58 -0.84 -15.32
C SER A 364 -8.95 -0.99 -16.00
N THR A 365 -9.46 -2.22 -16.13
CA THR A 365 -10.66 -2.49 -16.93
C THR A 365 -11.79 -3.14 -16.12
N PRO A 366 -13.01 -2.57 -16.10
CA PRO A 366 -14.16 -3.10 -15.34
C PRO A 366 -14.62 -4.52 -15.66
N LYS A 367 -14.12 -5.12 -16.75
CA LYS A 367 -14.35 -6.52 -17.09
C LYS A 367 -13.74 -7.46 -16.04
N TYR A 368 -12.62 -7.07 -15.44
CA TYR A 368 -11.83 -7.94 -14.57
C TYR A 368 -12.12 -7.63 -13.11
N ALA A 369 -12.21 -8.69 -12.29
CA ALA A 369 -12.44 -8.56 -10.85
C ALA A 369 -11.29 -7.87 -10.11
N THR A 370 -10.11 -7.76 -10.73
CA THR A 370 -8.93 -7.05 -10.23
C THR A 370 -9.02 -5.53 -10.34
N TYR A 371 -10.05 -4.99 -11.01
CA TYR A 371 -10.19 -3.55 -11.21
C TYR A 371 -10.81 -2.86 -10.00
N HIS A 372 -9.99 -2.10 -9.29
CA HIS A 372 -10.38 -1.23 -8.16
C HIS A 372 -9.91 0.22 -8.34
N GLY A 373 -9.53 0.58 -9.57
CA GLY A 373 -8.91 1.86 -9.93
C GLY A 373 -7.50 1.68 -10.51
N ALA A 374 -7.17 2.45 -11.55
CA ALA A 374 -5.88 2.36 -12.22
C ALA A 374 -4.80 3.21 -11.51
N PHE A 375 -4.41 2.83 -10.29
CA PHE A 375 -3.32 3.43 -9.48
C PHE A 375 -2.84 2.41 -8.44
N LEU A 376 -1.70 2.62 -7.79
CA LEU A 376 -1.12 1.65 -6.84
C LEU A 376 -2.05 1.36 -5.65
N GLY A 377 -2.45 2.42 -4.93
CA GLY A 377 -3.49 2.39 -3.90
C GLY A 377 -3.11 1.61 -2.63
N ASP A 378 -4.14 1.10 -1.98
CA ASP A 378 -4.11 0.46 -0.65
C ASP A 378 -5.09 -0.73 -0.61
N LYS A 379 -5.49 -1.18 0.58
CA LYS A 379 -6.46 -2.28 0.70
C LYS A 379 -7.92 -1.85 0.50
N ALA A 380 -8.20 -0.55 0.42
CA ALA A 380 -9.52 -0.04 0.10
C ALA A 380 -9.71 0.23 -1.41
N SER A 381 -8.65 0.55 -2.14
CA SER A 381 -8.75 0.97 -3.54
C SER A 381 -7.44 0.81 -4.32
N GLY A 382 -7.53 0.77 -5.66
CA GLY A 382 -6.37 0.63 -6.54
C GLY A 382 -5.85 -0.82 -6.66
N MET A 383 -4.68 -0.98 -7.25
CA MET A 383 -4.09 -2.29 -7.58
C MET A 383 -3.87 -3.16 -6.35
N ASN A 384 -3.47 -2.57 -5.22
CA ASN A 384 -3.10 -3.29 -4.00
C ASN A 384 -4.25 -4.13 -3.40
N VAL A 385 -5.51 -3.82 -3.72
CA VAL A 385 -6.67 -4.63 -3.32
C VAL A 385 -6.51 -6.10 -3.77
N SER A 386 -6.07 -6.31 -5.02
CA SER A 386 -5.99 -7.65 -5.63
C SER A 386 -4.58 -8.08 -6.06
N TYR A 387 -3.59 -7.20 -6.01
CA TYR A 387 -2.24 -7.49 -6.52
C TYR A 387 -1.36 -8.23 -5.51
N ALA A 388 -1.33 -7.78 -4.25
CA ALA A 388 -0.41 -8.28 -3.23
C ALA A 388 -1.12 -8.62 -1.93
N SER A 389 -0.59 -9.52 -1.11
CA SER A 389 -1.09 -9.73 0.26
C SER A 389 -0.49 -8.76 1.28
N ASP A 390 0.60 -8.08 0.91
CA ASP A 390 1.17 -6.97 1.67
C ASP A 390 0.19 -5.78 1.67
N PRO A 391 -0.36 -5.36 2.81
CA PRO A 391 -1.29 -4.24 2.87
C PRO A 391 -0.64 -2.91 2.48
N TYR A 392 0.68 -2.77 2.59
CA TYR A 392 1.44 -1.56 2.28
C TYR A 392 2.27 -1.69 0.99
N TRP A 393 1.91 -2.63 0.11
CA TRP A 393 2.56 -2.81 -1.19
C TRP A 393 2.59 -1.52 -2.02
N GLY A 394 1.46 -0.81 -2.08
CA GLY A 394 1.35 0.44 -2.84
C GLY A 394 2.20 1.56 -2.27
N GLU A 395 2.35 1.64 -0.94
CA GLU A 395 3.27 2.57 -0.28
C GLU A 395 4.73 2.21 -0.57
N SER A 396 5.08 0.93 -0.56
CA SER A 396 6.44 0.45 -0.81
C SER A 396 6.87 0.70 -2.27
N ALA A 397 5.97 0.49 -3.24
CA ALA A 397 6.22 0.88 -4.62
C ALA A 397 6.35 2.40 -4.77
N ALA A 398 5.45 3.18 -4.15
CA ALA A 398 5.50 4.64 -4.15
C ALA A 398 6.75 5.22 -3.47
N HIS A 399 7.31 4.54 -2.47
CA HIS A 399 8.58 4.93 -1.84
C HIS A 399 9.70 5.00 -2.88
N TRP A 400 9.83 4.02 -3.77
CA TRP A 400 10.89 4.02 -4.79
C TRP A 400 10.68 5.11 -5.85
N MET A 401 9.43 5.50 -6.10
CA MET A 401 9.10 6.64 -6.95
C MET A 401 9.56 7.94 -6.28
N TRP A 402 9.31 8.10 -4.98
CA TRP A 402 9.85 9.22 -4.19
C TRP A 402 11.37 9.24 -4.17
N GLN A 403 12.03 8.09 -4.00
CA GLN A 403 13.50 8.06 -3.96
C GLN A 403 14.11 8.46 -5.31
N LEU A 404 13.54 8.04 -6.44
CA LEU A 404 13.98 8.51 -7.76
C LEU A 404 13.75 10.02 -7.91
N ASP A 405 12.57 10.51 -7.53
CA ASP A 405 12.21 11.92 -7.62
C ASP A 405 13.20 12.81 -6.83
N GLU A 406 13.49 12.44 -5.58
CA GLU A 406 14.45 13.15 -4.74
C GLU A 406 15.90 13.06 -5.22
N TYR A 407 16.24 11.98 -5.94
CA TYR A 407 17.58 11.80 -6.52
C TYR A 407 17.87 12.80 -7.65
N VAL A 408 16.85 13.16 -8.44
CA VAL A 408 17.01 14.00 -9.62
C VAL A 408 16.69 15.46 -9.27
N SER A 409 17.74 16.24 -9.03
CA SER A 409 17.58 17.66 -8.69
C SER A 409 16.88 18.48 -9.79
N GLY A 410 15.96 19.36 -9.37
CA GLY A 410 15.28 20.32 -10.25
C GLY A 410 14.15 19.74 -11.10
N LYS A 411 13.74 18.49 -10.84
CA LYS A 411 12.70 17.79 -11.58
C LYS A 411 11.81 17.03 -10.62
N SER A 412 10.50 17.08 -10.81
CA SER A 412 9.56 16.29 -10.02
C SER A 412 8.27 16.02 -10.77
N ASP A 413 7.77 14.78 -10.65
CA ASP A 413 6.42 14.44 -11.09
C ASP A 413 5.40 14.64 -9.96
N ALA A 414 5.84 14.82 -8.71
CA ALA A 414 4.95 14.97 -7.56
C ALA A 414 4.08 16.22 -7.70
N GLY A 415 2.76 16.05 -7.63
CA GLY A 415 1.80 17.13 -7.83
C GLY A 415 1.63 17.60 -9.28
N SER A 416 2.27 16.96 -10.27
CA SER A 416 2.08 17.29 -11.70
C SER A 416 0.65 16.99 -12.20
N LYS A 417 -0.09 16.14 -11.49
CA LYS A 417 -1.53 15.91 -11.66
C LYS A 417 -2.26 16.30 -10.37
N LYS A 418 -3.47 16.82 -10.55
CA LYS A 418 -4.37 17.02 -9.41
C LYS A 418 -5.02 15.70 -9.06
N LEU A 419 -4.92 15.30 -7.79
CA LEU A 419 -5.65 14.15 -7.28
C LEU A 419 -7.11 14.53 -7.04
N VAL A 420 -8.02 13.77 -7.65
CA VAL A 420 -9.44 13.86 -7.41
C VAL A 420 -10.01 12.47 -7.24
N PHE A 421 -10.98 12.34 -6.34
CA PHE A 421 -11.44 11.04 -5.87
C PHE A 421 -12.95 10.96 -5.96
N LYS A 422 -13.47 9.78 -6.29
CA LYS A 422 -14.89 9.49 -6.02
C LYS A 422 -15.04 8.92 -4.61
N ASP A 423 -16.18 9.20 -4.02
CA ASP A 423 -16.64 8.51 -2.82
C ASP A 423 -17.02 7.05 -3.13
N GLN A 424 -17.37 6.32 -2.07
CA GLN A 424 -17.91 4.98 -2.19
C GLN A 424 -19.22 4.99 -2.99
N GLY A 425 -19.40 3.97 -3.83
CA GLY A 425 -20.50 3.86 -4.78
C GLY A 425 -20.01 3.81 -6.22
N ALA A 426 -20.77 3.13 -7.07
CA ALA A 426 -20.46 3.05 -8.49
C ALA A 426 -20.94 4.31 -9.22
N ILE A 427 -20.10 4.89 -10.08
CA ILE A 427 -20.46 6.04 -10.91
C ILE A 427 -20.32 5.71 -12.40
N ASN A 428 -21.16 6.34 -13.21
CA ASN A 428 -21.15 6.17 -14.66
C ASN A 428 -20.20 7.18 -15.29
N ILE A 429 -19.31 6.70 -16.15
CA ILE A 429 -18.42 7.52 -16.95
C ILE A 429 -19.04 7.70 -18.34
N ARG A 430 -19.32 8.94 -18.70
CA ARG A 430 -20.12 9.31 -19.86
C ARG A 430 -19.27 9.65 -21.07
N LYS A 431 -19.79 9.40 -22.27
CA LYS A 431 -19.13 9.77 -23.53
C LYS A 431 -19.08 11.29 -23.72
N GLU A 432 -20.15 11.98 -23.31
CA GLU A 432 -20.31 13.44 -23.38
C GLU A 432 -20.79 13.99 -22.03
N ALA A 433 -20.75 15.32 -21.84
CA ALA A 433 -21.15 16.00 -20.60
C ALA A 433 -22.69 16.05 -20.39
N THR A 434 -23.35 14.91 -20.48
CA THR A 434 -24.78 14.71 -20.23
C THR A 434 -25.02 13.28 -19.76
N THR A 435 -25.97 13.12 -18.83
CA THR A 435 -26.42 11.84 -18.30
C THR A 435 -27.12 10.98 -19.35
N SER A 436 -27.62 11.58 -20.43
CA SER A 436 -28.27 10.90 -21.55
C SER A 436 -27.29 10.27 -22.56
N SER A 437 -26.02 10.69 -22.53
CA SER A 437 -25.01 10.12 -23.42
C SER A 437 -24.64 8.69 -23.04
N ALA A 438 -24.06 7.97 -24.00
CA ALA A 438 -23.59 6.61 -23.83
C ALA A 438 -22.72 6.49 -22.56
N ASN A 439 -23.04 5.50 -21.72
CA ASN A 439 -22.19 5.09 -20.62
C ASN A 439 -21.01 4.32 -21.20
N LEU A 440 -19.79 4.86 -21.09
CA LEU A 440 -18.58 4.19 -21.54
C LEU A 440 -18.26 3.01 -20.63
N TYR A 441 -18.35 3.23 -19.32
CA TYR A 441 -18.30 2.18 -18.30
C TYR A 441 -18.75 2.72 -16.94
N THR A 442 -18.97 1.79 -16.01
CA THR A 442 -19.30 2.08 -14.62
C THR A 442 -18.12 1.68 -13.74
N THR A 443 -17.74 2.54 -12.80
CA THR A 443 -16.65 2.27 -11.86
C THR A 443 -17.06 1.21 -10.84
N PRO A 444 -16.11 0.56 -10.15
CA PRO A 444 -16.42 -0.29 -9.01
C PRO A 444 -16.93 0.54 -7.83
N LYS A 445 -17.39 -0.15 -6.78
CA LYS A 445 -18.03 0.47 -5.61
C LYS A 445 -17.06 1.09 -4.61
N ASN A 446 -15.77 0.75 -4.64
CA ASN A 446 -14.80 1.21 -3.65
C ASN A 446 -14.66 2.74 -3.62
N GLY A 447 -14.48 3.35 -2.45
CA GLY A 447 -14.15 4.78 -2.34
C GLY A 447 -12.70 5.07 -2.73
N ASN A 448 -12.27 6.33 -2.57
CA ASN A 448 -10.88 6.77 -2.78
C ASN A 448 -10.28 6.41 -4.16
N MET A 449 -11.12 6.20 -5.16
CA MET A 449 -10.66 5.91 -6.51
C MET A 449 -10.31 7.21 -7.23
N SER A 450 -9.04 7.33 -7.65
CA SER A 450 -8.51 8.56 -8.23
C SER A 450 -8.72 8.66 -9.74
N PHE A 451 -8.77 9.89 -10.25
CA PHE A 451 -8.86 10.19 -11.68
C PHE A 451 -7.91 11.32 -12.09
N ASN A 452 -7.45 11.28 -13.35
CA ASN A 452 -6.73 12.39 -13.97
C ASN A 452 -7.71 13.34 -14.68
N ILE A 453 -7.82 14.58 -14.20
CA ILE A 453 -8.61 15.62 -14.87
C ILE A 453 -7.82 16.19 -16.06
N LEU A 454 -8.47 16.19 -17.23
CA LEU A 454 -7.98 16.82 -18.45
C LEU A 454 -8.55 18.23 -18.66
N GLY A 455 -9.70 18.52 -18.04
CA GLY A 455 -10.31 19.84 -18.08
C GLY A 455 -11.71 19.87 -17.47
N LYS A 456 -12.29 21.06 -17.41
CA LYS A 456 -13.65 21.31 -16.93
C LYS A 456 -14.49 21.86 -18.08
N VAL A 457 -15.71 21.34 -18.25
CA VAL A 457 -16.66 21.76 -19.30
C VAL A 457 -18.03 22.03 -18.72
N LYS A 458 -18.87 22.74 -19.47
CA LYS A 458 -20.28 22.93 -19.16
C LYS A 458 -21.12 21.86 -19.86
N GLY A 459 -22.11 21.32 -19.17
CA GLY A 459 -22.98 20.27 -19.66
C GLY A 459 -24.38 20.33 -19.05
N GLU A 460 -25.09 19.20 -19.10
CA GLU A 460 -26.40 19.05 -18.44
C GLU A 460 -26.32 19.41 -16.96
N SER A 461 -27.36 20.05 -16.43
CA SER A 461 -27.40 20.38 -15.01
C SER A 461 -27.74 19.17 -14.16
N VAL A 462 -26.86 18.81 -13.23
CA VAL A 462 -27.06 17.75 -12.24
C VAL A 462 -26.85 18.35 -10.85
N SER A 463 -27.80 18.13 -9.94
CA SER A 463 -27.74 18.65 -8.56
C SER A 463 -27.46 20.16 -8.48
N GLY A 464 -28.05 20.96 -9.38
CA GLY A 464 -27.91 22.41 -9.41
C GLY A 464 -26.58 22.95 -9.96
N SER A 465 -25.71 22.09 -10.47
CA SER A 465 -24.46 22.47 -11.15
C SER A 465 -24.50 22.02 -12.61
N THR A 466 -23.83 22.75 -13.50
CA THR A 466 -23.62 22.38 -14.91
C THR A 466 -22.19 21.92 -15.17
N ASP A 467 -21.40 21.73 -14.12
CA ASP A 467 -19.96 21.50 -14.22
C ASP A 467 -19.66 20.00 -14.39
N TRP A 468 -18.92 19.69 -15.44
CA TRP A 468 -18.45 18.34 -15.73
C TRP A 468 -16.93 18.34 -15.86
N TYR A 469 -16.28 17.30 -15.36
CA TYR A 469 -14.87 17.06 -15.59
C TYR A 469 -14.71 16.17 -16.82
N LYS A 470 -13.84 16.60 -17.74
CA LYS A 470 -13.24 15.74 -18.75
C LYS A 470 -12.10 14.99 -18.07
N ILE A 471 -12.15 13.67 -18.05
CA ILE A 471 -11.16 12.82 -17.39
C ILE A 471 -10.43 11.91 -18.38
N GLN A 472 -9.18 11.60 -18.08
CA GLN A 472 -8.46 10.51 -18.72
C GLN A 472 -9.06 9.19 -18.20
N LEU A 473 -9.45 8.29 -19.10
CA LEU A 473 -10.09 7.04 -18.71
C LEU A 473 -9.08 5.99 -18.29
N ASP A 474 -9.42 5.18 -17.30
CA ASP A 474 -8.63 4.00 -16.95
C ASP A 474 -8.57 2.99 -18.10
N VAL A 475 -9.61 2.94 -18.94
CA VAL A 475 -9.72 2.01 -20.06
C VAL A 475 -9.30 2.64 -21.40
N PRO A 476 -8.63 1.90 -22.29
CA PRO A 476 -8.47 2.32 -23.67
C PRO A 476 -9.82 2.27 -24.42
N LEU A 477 -10.07 3.25 -25.29
CA LEU A 477 -11.23 3.23 -26.19
C LEU A 477 -10.80 2.97 -27.63
N ASN A 478 -11.70 2.39 -28.42
CA ASN A 478 -11.55 2.36 -29.88
C ASN A 478 -11.50 3.79 -30.47
N SER A 479 -11.03 3.92 -31.71
CA SER A 479 -10.86 5.23 -32.37
C SER A 479 -12.16 6.06 -32.47
N ALA A 480 -13.31 5.40 -32.56
CA ALA A 480 -14.62 6.04 -32.59
C ALA A 480 -15.15 6.46 -31.20
N ARG A 481 -14.44 6.14 -30.12
CA ARG A 481 -14.87 6.34 -28.72
C ARG A 481 -16.27 5.76 -28.46
N THR A 482 -16.53 4.56 -28.97
CA THR A 482 -17.84 3.89 -28.84
C THR A 482 -17.81 2.67 -27.94
N ALA A 483 -16.64 2.06 -27.76
CA ALA A 483 -16.46 0.88 -26.90
C ALA A 483 -15.03 0.86 -26.34
N ILE A 484 -14.88 0.12 -25.23
CA ILE A 484 -13.58 -0.23 -24.66
C ILE A 484 -12.82 -1.13 -25.64
N ASP A 485 -11.52 -0.87 -25.80
CA ASP A 485 -10.61 -1.75 -26.51
C ASP A 485 -10.04 -2.80 -25.54
N TYR A 486 -10.52 -4.03 -25.62
CA TYR A 486 -10.05 -5.13 -24.78
C TYR A 486 -8.83 -5.86 -25.34
N SER A 487 -8.22 -5.40 -26.44
CA SER A 487 -7.09 -6.09 -27.06
C SER A 487 -5.80 -6.05 -26.25
N GLY A 488 -5.69 -5.10 -25.30
CA GLY A 488 -4.47 -4.83 -24.55
C GLY A 488 -3.32 -4.27 -25.41
N ASN A 489 -3.49 -4.08 -26.72
CA ASN A 489 -2.39 -3.81 -27.64
C ASN A 489 -1.86 -2.38 -27.58
N SER A 490 -2.65 -1.41 -27.11
CA SER A 490 -2.19 -0.03 -26.95
C SER A 490 -3.12 0.77 -26.05
N TYR A 491 -2.68 1.98 -25.69
CA TYR A 491 -3.51 2.99 -25.07
C TYR A 491 -3.30 4.35 -25.74
N ASN A 492 -4.37 4.91 -26.29
CA ASN A 492 -4.33 6.23 -26.93
C ASN A 492 -4.85 7.33 -25.97
N PHE A 493 -3.93 8.13 -25.42
CA PHE A 493 -4.27 9.23 -24.52
C PHE A 493 -5.24 10.26 -25.14
N GLY A 494 -5.15 10.48 -26.46
CA GLY A 494 -5.96 11.47 -27.17
C GLY A 494 -7.41 11.06 -27.37
N THR A 495 -7.71 9.76 -27.43
CA THR A 495 -9.09 9.26 -27.63
C THR A 495 -9.70 8.68 -26.36
N SER A 496 -8.89 8.17 -25.43
CA SER A 496 -9.34 7.53 -24.18
C SER A 496 -9.72 8.54 -23.09
N TYR A 497 -10.71 9.40 -23.39
CA TYR A 497 -11.28 10.34 -22.44
C TYR A 497 -12.81 10.23 -22.37
N GLY A 498 -13.36 10.61 -21.22
CA GLY A 498 -14.80 10.69 -20.97
C GLY A 498 -15.14 11.80 -19.98
N TYR A 499 -16.38 11.81 -19.53
CA TYR A 499 -16.94 12.86 -18.70
C TYR A 499 -17.63 12.32 -17.47
N VAL A 500 -17.45 13.04 -16.36
CA VAL A 500 -18.11 12.77 -15.08
C VAL A 500 -18.58 14.09 -14.49
N HIS A 501 -19.77 14.13 -13.91
CA HIS A 501 -20.28 15.34 -13.29
C HIS A 501 -19.43 15.71 -12.08
N SER A 502 -19.13 17.00 -11.89
CA SER A 502 -18.16 17.43 -10.88
C SER A 502 -18.60 17.13 -9.46
N SER A 503 -19.90 17.04 -9.19
CA SER A 503 -20.43 16.72 -7.86
C SER A 503 -20.13 15.30 -7.39
N LEU A 504 -19.63 14.43 -8.27
CA LEU A 504 -19.29 13.03 -7.95
C LEU A 504 -17.83 12.86 -7.55
N LEU A 505 -17.01 13.91 -7.70
CA LEU A 505 -15.59 13.89 -7.37
C LEU A 505 -15.28 14.95 -6.31
N SER A 506 -14.53 14.57 -5.28
CA SER A 506 -13.93 15.50 -4.34
C SER A 506 -12.50 15.80 -4.74
N GLU A 507 -12.14 17.07 -4.63
CA GLU A 507 -10.75 17.50 -4.81
C GLU A 507 -10.05 17.39 -3.46
N ASN A 508 -9.35 16.28 -3.23
CA ASN A 508 -8.54 16.13 -2.02
C ASN A 508 -7.11 16.48 -2.43
N GLY A 509 -6.71 17.72 -2.13
CA GLY A 509 -5.45 18.28 -2.61
C GLY A 509 -4.24 17.51 -2.10
N TYR A 510 -3.39 17.04 -3.03
CA TYR A 510 -1.97 16.92 -2.72
C TYR A 510 -1.43 18.35 -2.58
N THR A 511 -0.99 18.72 -1.37
CA THR A 511 -0.28 19.97 -1.11
C THR A 511 1.22 19.67 -1.07
N SER A 512 1.97 20.25 -2.00
CA SER A 512 3.44 20.15 -2.07
C SER A 512 4.13 20.99 -1.00
N ASP A 513 3.47 21.27 0.14
CA ASP A 513 3.87 22.25 1.15
C ASP A 513 5.17 21.80 1.84
N SER A 514 6.28 21.99 1.14
CA SER A 514 7.65 21.79 1.61
C SER A 514 8.17 23.04 2.32
N SER A 515 7.27 23.93 2.77
CA SER A 515 7.63 24.96 3.74
C SER A 515 7.90 24.25 5.07
N GLY A 516 9.08 23.65 5.15
CA GLY A 516 9.58 22.98 6.33
C GLY A 516 9.28 23.86 7.53
N GLY A 517 8.59 23.30 8.51
CA GLY A 517 8.47 23.95 9.81
C GLY A 517 9.88 24.25 10.28
N SER A 518 10.29 25.51 10.14
CA SER A 518 11.57 26.02 10.59
C SER A 518 11.62 25.81 12.09
N ASP A 519 12.31 24.78 12.54
CA ASP A 519 12.69 24.65 13.94
C ASP A 519 13.90 25.55 14.17
N SER A 520 13.66 26.86 14.13
CA SER A 520 14.60 27.85 14.63
C SER A 520 14.56 27.80 16.15
N GLY A 521 15.15 26.75 16.70
CA GLY A 521 15.34 26.50 18.13
C GLY A 521 16.82 26.39 18.46
N ASN A 522 17.64 27.35 18.03
CA ASN A 522 19.02 27.46 18.49
C ASN A 522 19.00 27.96 19.93
N ASN A 523 18.95 27.05 20.91
CA ASN A 523 19.01 27.39 22.32
C ASN A 523 20.30 26.81 22.91
N SER A 524 21.24 27.67 23.28
CA SER A 524 22.50 27.33 23.95
C SER A 524 22.27 26.93 25.43
N GLY A 525 21.20 26.21 25.72
CA GLY A 525 20.89 25.65 27.02
C GLY A 525 21.75 24.43 27.34
N ALA A 526 21.90 24.13 28.63
CA ALA A 526 22.41 22.84 29.06
C ALA A 526 21.43 21.73 28.59
N TYR A 527 21.97 20.61 28.11
CA TYR A 527 21.15 19.48 27.70
C TYR A 527 20.32 19.00 28.90
N LYS A 528 19.02 18.85 28.71
CA LYS A 528 18.16 18.22 29.73
C LYS A 528 18.39 16.72 29.71
N LEU A 529 18.31 16.08 30.88
CA LEU A 529 18.44 14.64 30.99
C LEU A 529 17.35 13.96 30.14
N GLY A 530 17.72 13.09 29.20
CA GLY A 530 16.84 12.43 28.24
C GLY A 530 16.65 13.17 26.90
N ASP A 531 17.03 14.44 26.81
CA ASP A 531 17.01 15.24 25.58
C ASP A 531 18.41 15.23 24.96
N VAL A 532 18.66 14.25 24.09
CA VAL A 532 19.99 14.00 23.51
C VAL A 532 20.20 14.74 22.19
N ASN A 533 19.17 15.43 21.71
CA ASN A 533 19.23 16.26 20.51
C ASN A 533 19.25 17.78 20.82
N ASN A 534 18.99 18.16 22.08
CA ASN A 534 18.96 19.52 22.62
C ASN A 534 17.90 20.43 21.99
N ASP A 535 16.71 19.87 21.69
CA ASP A 535 15.53 20.61 21.21
C ASP A 535 14.65 21.14 22.36
N GLY A 536 15.06 20.87 23.61
CA GLY A 536 14.40 21.31 24.83
C GLY A 536 13.29 20.37 25.31
N LYS A 537 13.04 19.25 24.61
CA LYS A 537 12.01 18.24 24.88
C LYS A 537 12.61 16.83 24.83
N ILE A 538 11.94 15.88 25.48
CA ILE A 538 12.32 14.46 25.44
C ILE A 538 11.29 13.75 24.56
N THR A 539 11.72 13.29 23.38
CA THR A 539 10.83 12.81 22.29
C THR A 539 11.30 11.47 21.71
N PRO A 540 10.50 10.78 20.87
CA PRO A 540 10.96 9.59 20.15
C PRO A 540 12.26 9.79 19.36
N ALA A 541 12.60 11.03 18.95
CA ALA A 541 13.88 11.29 18.31
C ALA A 541 15.08 11.07 19.25
N ASP A 542 14.93 11.43 20.53
CA ASP A 542 15.93 11.19 21.56
C ASP A 542 16.08 9.69 21.84
N TYR A 543 14.94 9.00 21.94
CA TYR A 543 14.87 7.56 22.07
C TYR A 543 15.62 6.83 20.94
N VAL A 544 15.40 7.23 19.69
CA VAL A 544 16.08 6.66 18.52
C VAL A 544 17.58 6.98 18.53
N LYS A 545 18.00 8.18 18.95
CA LYS A 545 19.43 8.52 19.06
C LYS A 545 20.15 7.69 20.12
N VAL A 546 19.52 7.47 21.28
CA VAL A 546 20.04 6.58 22.33
C VAL A 546 20.11 5.13 21.85
N LYS A 547 19.08 4.64 21.13
CA LYS A 547 19.10 3.33 20.45
C LYS A 547 20.33 3.16 19.57
N ASN A 548 20.58 4.14 18.70
CA ASN A 548 21.65 4.05 17.71
C ASN A 548 23.04 4.08 18.36
N HIS A 549 23.20 4.77 19.49
CA HIS A 549 24.41 4.70 20.31
C HIS A 549 24.62 3.31 20.90
N ILE A 550 23.60 2.72 21.54
CA ILE A 550 23.67 1.37 22.11
C ILE A 550 24.00 0.33 21.04
N MET A 551 23.41 0.48 19.84
CA MET A 551 23.64 -0.41 18.70
C MET A 551 24.94 -0.14 17.94
N LYS A 552 25.78 0.81 18.39
CA LYS A 552 27.03 1.24 17.72
C LYS A 552 26.84 1.69 16.27
N LYS A 553 25.65 2.18 15.92
CA LYS A 553 25.32 2.73 14.60
C LYS A 553 25.67 4.21 14.47
N SER A 554 25.60 4.96 15.57
CA SER A 554 26.04 6.35 15.66
C SER A 554 26.40 6.69 17.10
N THR A 555 27.54 7.35 17.34
CA THR A 555 28.02 7.59 18.70
C THR A 555 27.59 8.97 19.20
N LEU A 556 26.75 9.01 20.23
CA LEU A 556 26.56 10.22 21.05
C LEU A 556 27.88 10.65 21.69
N SER A 557 28.14 11.95 21.73
CA SER A 557 29.37 12.53 22.30
C SER A 557 29.06 13.77 23.14
N GLY A 558 30.01 14.15 24.00
CA GLY A 558 29.90 15.35 24.83
C GLY A 558 28.63 15.38 25.68
N LYS A 559 27.93 16.53 25.69
CA LYS A 559 26.73 16.75 26.51
C LYS A 559 25.55 15.83 26.15
N ALA A 560 25.45 15.38 24.90
CA ALA A 560 24.43 14.43 24.47
C ALA A 560 24.62 13.05 25.10
N LEU A 561 25.88 12.66 25.34
CA LEU A 561 26.18 11.41 26.04
C LEU A 561 25.76 11.49 27.51
N THR A 562 26.01 12.62 28.17
CA THR A 562 25.57 12.85 29.56
C THR A 562 24.05 12.91 29.65
N ALA A 563 23.37 13.50 28.67
CA ALA A 563 21.91 13.54 28.63
C ALA A 563 21.29 12.16 28.40
N ALA A 564 21.99 11.27 27.69
CA ALA A 564 21.51 9.92 27.44
C ALA A 564 21.52 9.02 28.68
N ASP A 565 22.40 9.28 29.66
CA ASP A 565 22.52 8.54 30.92
C ASP A 565 21.43 8.98 31.91
N VAL A 566 20.19 8.65 31.60
CA VAL A 566 19.02 9.08 32.39
C VAL A 566 18.90 8.35 33.72
N ASN A 567 19.57 7.21 33.89
CA ASN A 567 19.64 6.53 35.18
C ASN A 567 20.85 6.95 36.04
N LYS A 568 21.78 7.73 35.48
CA LYS A 568 23.00 8.26 36.12
C LYS A 568 23.94 7.13 36.59
N ASP A 569 24.00 6.02 35.87
CA ASP A 569 24.85 4.86 36.18
C ASP A 569 26.23 4.90 35.48
N GLY A 570 26.47 5.92 34.66
CA GLY A 570 27.71 6.15 33.93
C GLY A 570 27.81 5.37 32.62
N LYS A 571 26.76 4.64 32.20
CA LYS A 571 26.72 3.86 30.96
C LYS A 571 25.43 4.13 30.20
N ILE A 572 25.52 4.13 28.87
CA ILE A 572 24.32 4.23 28.02
C ILE A 572 23.87 2.83 27.66
N THR A 573 22.78 2.39 28.28
CA THR A 573 22.30 1.01 28.17
C THR A 573 20.82 0.96 27.76
N PRO A 574 20.28 -0.24 27.45
CA PRO A 574 18.84 -0.39 27.25
C PRO A 574 17.99 0.11 28.43
N ALA A 575 18.52 0.22 29.64
CA ALA A 575 17.79 0.80 30.78
C ALA A 575 17.49 2.29 30.58
N ASP A 576 18.44 3.04 30.00
CA ASP A 576 18.28 4.46 29.68
C ASP A 576 17.29 4.69 28.55
N TYR A 577 17.43 3.86 27.52
CA TYR A 577 16.52 3.79 26.39
C TYR A 577 15.07 3.57 26.86
N VAL A 578 14.85 2.65 27.80
CA VAL A 578 13.52 2.38 28.37
C VAL A 578 13.00 3.55 29.22
N LYS A 579 13.86 4.25 29.97
CA LYS A 579 13.44 5.43 30.74
C LYS A 579 13.03 6.59 29.85
N ILE A 580 13.76 6.84 28.77
CA ILE A 580 13.40 7.84 27.76
C ILE A 580 12.07 7.47 27.10
N LYS A 581 11.89 6.19 26.71
CA LYS A 581 10.60 5.66 26.24
C LYS A 581 9.46 5.97 27.20
N ASN A 582 9.64 5.64 28.48
CA ASN A 582 8.60 5.81 29.49
C ASN A 582 8.26 7.28 29.72
N HIS A 583 9.22 8.19 29.57
CA HIS A 583 8.96 9.62 29.60
C HIS A 583 8.12 10.09 28.42
N ILE A 584 8.50 9.70 27.22
CA ILE A 584 7.80 10.05 25.98
C ILE A 584 6.34 9.58 26.01
N MET A 585 6.12 8.39 26.55
CA MET A 585 4.80 7.78 26.67
C MET A 585 3.98 8.34 27.86
N GLY A 586 4.52 9.30 28.63
CA GLY A 586 3.82 9.93 29.76
C GLY A 586 3.74 9.08 31.03
N LYS A 587 4.60 8.05 31.14
CA LYS A 587 4.50 6.98 32.15
C LYS A 587 5.49 7.14 33.31
N SER A 588 6.56 7.91 33.10
CA SER A 588 7.44 8.37 34.17
C SER A 588 8.08 9.69 33.79
N THR A 589 8.15 10.66 34.70
CA THR A 589 8.90 11.89 34.42
C THR A 589 10.39 11.64 34.67
N ILE A 590 11.24 11.91 33.67
CA ILE A 590 12.67 12.05 33.90
C ILE A 590 12.82 13.35 34.69
N LYS A 591 13.29 13.23 35.94
CA LYS A 591 13.55 14.38 36.81
C LYS A 591 14.96 14.88 36.52
N GLU A 592 15.11 16.20 36.41
CA GLU A 592 16.40 16.88 36.20
C GLU A 592 17.44 16.50 37.28
#